data_AF-A0A968BXW6-F1
#
_entry.id   AF-A0A968BXW6-F1
#
_cell.length_a   1.000
_cell.length_b   1.000
_cell.length_c   1.000
_cell.angle_alpha   90.00
_cell.angle_beta   90.00
_cell.angle_gamma   90.00
#
_symmetry.space_group_name_H-M   'P 1'
#
loop_
_entity.id
_entity.type
_entity.pdbx_description
1 polymer ?
#
loop_
_entity_poly.entity_id
_entity_poly.type
_entity_poly.pdbx_seq_one_letter_code
_entity_poly.pdbx_strand_id
1 'polypeptide(L)'
;QDHLDRATPTTTDPSSANWWQNYPKYYVSLLKSWYGDNATEANEFGYQWLPKLNPGTNYSHIALFEAMQAGTIKGMFAWGQNPAVGGPNSCAERKALENLDWLVSLDLWETETAAFWKEPGLDPAAIQTEVFMLPAAASYEKEGSVVNSGRWSQWRWKAVDPPGEAKPDLEIVAELMLKVIDLYEAEGGPVADAITKLRWKGWYDNPAGKNGAADLTDLVSREINGFAEAQILNEDGSVQYEKGQL
;
A
#
# COMPACT_ATOMS: atom_id res chain seq x y z
N GLN A 1 15.31 -19.36 8.93
CA GLN A 1 14.44 -18.17 8.92
C GLN A 1 14.31 -17.65 10.35
N ASP A 2 15.41 -17.12 10.91
CA ASP A 2 15.49 -16.65 12.32
C ASP A 2 14.41 -15.60 12.67
N HIS A 3 14.02 -14.80 11.68
CA HIS A 3 12.99 -13.78 11.85
C HIS A 3 11.59 -14.35 12.17
N LEU A 4 11.24 -15.55 11.66
CA LEU A 4 9.95 -16.19 11.94
C LEU A 4 9.93 -16.80 13.34
N ASP A 5 11.01 -17.48 13.72
CA ASP A 5 11.14 -18.08 15.06
C ASP A 5 11.06 -17.00 16.14
N ARG A 6 11.71 -15.85 15.92
CA ARG A 6 11.63 -14.69 16.83
C ARG A 6 10.23 -14.10 16.97
N ALA A 7 9.42 -14.13 15.92
CA ALA A 7 8.08 -13.56 15.90
C ALA A 7 6.98 -14.54 16.34
N THR A 8 7.28 -15.84 16.37
CA THR A 8 6.28 -16.89 16.61
C THR A 8 6.22 -17.23 18.10
N PRO A 9 5.09 -17.00 18.78
CA PRO A 9 4.96 -17.36 20.18
C PRO A 9 4.91 -18.88 20.38
N THR A 10 5.60 -19.34 21.42
CA THR A 10 5.58 -20.73 21.88
C THR A 10 4.91 -20.84 23.24
N THR A 11 4.28 -21.98 23.52
CA THR A 11 3.65 -22.27 24.82
C THR A 11 4.00 -23.68 25.28
N THR A 12 4.15 -23.88 26.59
CA THR A 12 4.30 -25.20 27.22
C THR A 12 3.01 -25.72 27.84
N ASP A 13 1.95 -24.89 27.88
CA ASP A 13 0.63 -25.28 28.38
C ASP A 13 -0.14 -26.06 27.31
N PRO A 14 -0.45 -27.36 27.53
CA PRO A 14 -1.16 -28.18 26.55
C PRO A 14 -2.60 -27.71 26.28
N SER A 15 -3.17 -26.86 27.14
CA SER A 15 -4.52 -26.30 26.96
C SER A 15 -4.52 -24.94 26.24
N SER A 16 -3.34 -24.37 25.99
CA SER A 16 -3.24 -23.06 25.35
C SER A 16 -3.50 -23.16 23.85
N ALA A 17 -4.50 -22.43 23.37
CA ALA A 17 -4.82 -22.39 21.94
C ALA A 17 -3.65 -21.85 21.09
N ASN A 18 -2.84 -20.94 21.67
CA ASN A 18 -1.69 -20.30 21.04
C ASN A 18 -1.84 -20.06 19.52
N TRP A 19 -2.94 -19.42 19.11
CA TRP A 19 -3.30 -19.35 17.68
C TRP A 19 -2.22 -18.68 16.82
N TRP A 20 -1.51 -17.71 17.40
CA TRP A 20 -0.39 -17.01 16.77
C TRP A 20 0.84 -17.90 16.49
N GLN A 21 0.86 -19.17 16.93
CA GLN A 21 1.82 -20.15 16.42
C GLN A 21 1.72 -20.32 14.89
N ASN A 22 0.58 -19.93 14.28
CA ASN A 22 0.38 -19.92 12.83
C ASN A 22 1.02 -18.70 12.14
N TYR A 23 1.68 -17.78 12.86
CA TYR A 23 2.29 -16.58 12.29
C TYR A 23 3.15 -16.85 11.04
N PRO A 24 4.03 -17.89 11.00
CA PRO A 24 4.80 -18.21 9.81
C PRO A 24 3.94 -18.41 8.55
N LYS A 25 2.77 -19.03 8.69
CA LYS A 25 1.84 -19.26 7.57
C LYS A 25 1.34 -17.94 7.00
N TYR A 26 0.87 -17.04 7.87
CA TYR A 26 0.34 -15.74 7.45
C TYR A 26 1.41 -14.86 6.80
N TYR A 27 2.60 -14.84 7.40
CA TYR A 27 3.68 -13.99 6.95
C TYR A 27 4.24 -14.45 5.60
N VAL A 28 4.46 -15.76 5.42
CA VAL A 28 4.91 -16.31 4.14
C VAL A 28 3.84 -16.10 3.06
N SER A 29 2.55 -16.33 3.36
CA SER A 29 1.46 -16.05 2.41
C SER A 29 1.43 -14.59 1.96
N LEU A 30 1.64 -13.64 2.88
CA LEU A 30 1.72 -12.22 2.55
C LEU A 30 2.89 -11.92 1.59
N LEU A 31 4.07 -12.44 1.89
CA LEU A 31 5.25 -12.25 1.03
C LEU A 31 5.08 -12.90 -0.35
N LYS A 32 4.43 -14.07 -0.42
CA LYS A 32 4.06 -14.72 -1.68
C LYS A 32 3.02 -13.92 -2.46
N SER A 33 2.11 -13.21 -1.79
CA SER A 33 1.20 -12.26 -2.43
C SER A 33 1.97 -11.13 -3.10
N TRP A 34 2.88 -10.49 -2.35
CA TRP A 34 3.62 -9.30 -2.82
C TRP A 34 4.65 -9.58 -3.90
N TYR A 35 5.39 -10.70 -3.80
CA TYR A 35 6.54 -10.99 -4.67
C TYR A 35 6.33 -12.21 -5.58
N GLY A 36 5.24 -12.97 -5.36
CA GLY A 36 4.92 -14.14 -6.16
C GLY A 36 6.02 -15.17 -6.28
N ASP A 37 6.34 -15.56 -7.51
CA ASP A 37 7.37 -16.56 -7.79
C ASP A 37 8.77 -16.10 -7.34
N ASN A 38 9.00 -14.78 -7.14
CA ASN A 38 10.25 -14.26 -6.60
C ASN A 38 10.42 -14.49 -5.09
N ALA A 39 9.33 -14.74 -4.36
CA ALA A 39 9.39 -15.14 -2.95
C ALA A 39 9.58 -16.66 -2.84
N THR A 40 10.80 -17.08 -2.52
CA THR A 40 11.22 -18.49 -2.45
C THR A 40 11.79 -18.80 -1.06
N GLU A 41 11.84 -20.08 -0.69
CA GLU A 41 12.45 -20.46 0.60
C GLU A 41 13.94 -20.06 0.66
N ALA A 42 14.67 -20.18 -0.46
CA ALA A 42 16.09 -19.90 -0.56
C ALA A 42 16.46 -18.42 -0.29
N ASN A 43 15.53 -17.49 -0.52
CA ASN A 43 15.70 -16.07 -0.24
C ASN A 43 14.79 -15.58 0.90
N GLU A 44 14.42 -16.47 1.81
CA GLU A 44 13.54 -16.17 2.96
C GLU A 44 12.26 -15.43 2.53
N PHE A 45 11.72 -15.80 1.38
CA PHE A 45 10.53 -15.22 0.75
C PHE A 45 10.61 -13.71 0.49
N GLY A 46 11.81 -13.14 0.39
CA GLY A 46 11.99 -11.71 0.18
C GLY A 46 11.99 -10.87 1.46
N TYR A 47 12.11 -11.48 2.65
CA TYR A 47 12.13 -10.79 3.94
C TYR A 47 13.14 -9.62 4.00
N GLN A 48 14.30 -9.79 3.39
CA GLN A 48 15.37 -8.79 3.30
C GLN A 48 14.94 -7.52 2.55
N TRP A 49 13.99 -7.62 1.62
CA TRP A 49 13.52 -6.51 0.80
C TRP A 49 12.59 -5.56 1.56
N LEU A 50 12.01 -6.02 2.68
CA LEU A 50 11.12 -5.19 3.48
C LEU A 50 11.90 -4.15 4.31
N PRO A 51 11.40 -2.91 4.39
CA PRO A 51 11.97 -1.90 5.26
C PRO A 51 11.84 -2.34 6.73
N LYS A 52 12.90 -2.11 7.51
CA LYS A 52 12.95 -2.41 8.94
C LYS A 52 13.12 -1.10 9.67
N LEU A 53 12.25 -0.81 10.64
CA LEU A 53 12.34 0.41 11.42
C LEU A 53 13.67 0.45 12.19
N ASN A 54 14.35 1.60 12.12
CA ASN A 54 15.50 1.86 12.97
C ASN A 54 15.04 1.90 14.44
N PRO A 55 15.69 1.16 15.36
CA PRO A 55 15.32 1.19 16.77
C PRO A 55 15.26 2.62 17.32
N GLY A 56 14.17 2.94 18.02
CA GLY A 56 13.96 4.28 18.61
C GLY A 56 13.49 5.37 17.65
N THR A 57 13.26 5.06 16.37
CA THR A 57 12.72 6.03 15.40
C THR A 57 11.20 6.06 15.43
N ASN A 58 10.60 7.25 15.45
CA ASN A 58 9.14 7.46 15.43
C ASN A 58 8.74 8.32 14.23
N TYR A 59 7.85 7.80 13.40
CA TYR A 59 7.21 8.53 12.30
C TYR A 59 5.67 8.47 12.40
N SER A 60 5.15 8.44 13.63
CA SER A 60 3.72 8.72 13.85
C SER A 60 3.38 10.15 13.40
N HIS A 61 2.09 10.44 13.20
CA HIS A 61 1.60 11.69 12.60
C HIS A 61 2.37 12.94 13.04
N ILE A 62 2.45 13.23 14.35
CA ILE A 62 3.13 14.43 14.87
C ILE A 62 4.63 14.40 14.53
N ALA A 63 5.32 13.28 14.78
CA ALA A 63 6.76 13.15 14.55
C ALA A 63 7.12 13.24 13.06
N LEU A 64 6.22 12.78 12.18
CA LEU A 64 6.35 12.92 10.73
C LEU A 64 6.31 14.41 10.32
N PHE A 65 5.40 15.21 10.88
CA PHE A 65 5.36 16.67 10.63
C PHE A 65 6.53 17.42 11.25
N GLU A 66 7.02 17.02 12.43
CA GLU A 66 8.26 17.56 12.98
C GLU A 66 9.47 17.26 12.08
N ALA A 67 9.54 16.06 11.50
CA ALA A 67 10.60 15.67 10.56
C ALA A 67 10.50 16.43 9.22
N MET A 68 9.29 16.73 8.74
CA MET A 68 9.08 17.64 7.60
C MET A 68 9.53 19.07 7.93
N GLN A 69 9.13 19.59 9.09
CA GLN A 69 9.56 20.91 9.56
C GLN A 69 11.09 21.01 9.68
N ALA A 70 11.75 19.94 10.11
CA ALA A 70 13.21 19.84 10.16
C ALA A 70 13.89 19.61 8.79
N GLY A 71 13.12 19.46 7.71
CA GLY A 71 13.61 19.23 6.36
C GLY A 71 14.21 17.83 6.11
N THR A 72 13.94 16.88 7.02
CA THR A 72 14.38 15.48 6.88
C THR A 72 13.52 14.72 5.86
N ILE A 73 12.21 14.93 5.91
CA ILE A 73 11.27 14.39 4.93
C ILE A 73 11.15 15.39 3.78
N LYS A 74 11.35 14.90 2.56
CA LYS A 74 11.37 15.69 1.33
C LYS A 74 10.09 15.60 0.50
N GLY A 75 9.37 14.50 0.66
CA GLY A 75 8.19 14.20 -0.13
C GLY A 75 7.06 13.69 0.73
N MET A 76 5.83 14.01 0.34
CA MET A 76 4.63 13.52 1.01
C MET A 76 3.57 13.09 0.00
N PHE A 77 2.90 11.97 0.30
CA PHE A 77 1.61 11.62 -0.28
C PHE A 77 0.51 11.98 0.72
N ALA A 78 -0.32 12.97 0.39
CA ALA A 78 -1.56 13.28 1.10
C ALA A 78 -2.72 12.55 0.39
N TRP A 79 -2.92 11.29 0.74
CA TRP A 79 -3.85 10.39 0.05
C TRP A 79 -5.20 10.29 0.78
N GLY A 80 -6.21 11.01 0.27
CA GLY A 80 -7.54 11.07 0.90
C GLY A 80 -7.51 11.69 2.31
N GLN A 81 -6.55 12.58 2.57
CA GLN A 81 -6.36 13.24 3.85
C GLN A 81 -6.06 14.73 3.67
N ASN A 82 -6.53 15.53 4.63
CA ASN A 82 -6.33 16.99 4.65
C ASN A 82 -5.64 17.44 5.95
N PRO A 83 -4.36 17.11 6.17
CA PRO A 83 -3.62 17.46 7.39
C PRO A 83 -3.55 18.96 7.68
N ALA A 84 -3.53 19.82 6.65
CA ALA A 84 -3.57 21.28 6.84
C ALA A 84 -4.79 21.77 7.64
N VAL A 85 -5.82 20.93 7.80
CA VAL A 85 -7.01 21.18 8.64
C VAL A 85 -7.13 20.15 9.76
N GLY A 86 -6.96 18.86 9.45
CA GLY A 86 -7.18 17.76 10.39
C GLY A 86 -6.07 17.53 11.41
N GLY A 87 -4.91 18.15 11.22
CA GLY A 87 -3.78 18.07 12.13
C GLY A 87 -4.04 18.73 13.50
N PRO A 88 -3.44 18.22 14.59
CA PRO A 88 -3.59 18.81 15.93
C PRO A 88 -3.10 20.25 16.04
N ASN A 89 -2.19 20.70 15.17
CA ASN A 89 -1.74 22.08 15.08
C ASN A 89 -1.61 22.49 13.61
N SER A 90 -2.71 22.96 13.03
CA SER A 90 -2.80 23.33 11.61
C SER A 90 -1.74 24.35 11.18
N CYS A 91 -1.43 25.34 12.00
CA CYS A 91 -0.40 26.34 11.69
C CYS A 91 0.99 25.70 11.54
N ALA A 92 1.35 24.79 12.45
CA ALA A 92 2.63 24.09 12.39
C ALA A 92 2.69 23.12 11.20
N GLU A 93 1.60 22.39 10.93
CA GLU A 93 1.57 21.45 9.80
C GLU A 93 1.63 22.16 8.46
N ARG A 94 0.89 23.26 8.28
CA ARG A 94 0.97 24.10 7.08
C ARG A 94 2.39 24.60 6.85
N LYS A 95 3.06 25.05 7.92
CA LYS A 95 4.45 25.51 7.82
C LYS A 95 5.42 24.38 7.46
N ALA A 96 5.17 23.17 7.93
CA ALA A 96 5.98 22.00 7.60
C ALA A 96 5.81 21.58 6.13
N LEU A 97 4.62 21.77 5.54
CA LEU A 97 4.39 21.50 4.12
C LEU A 97 5.25 22.40 3.21
N GLU A 98 5.53 23.65 3.62
CA GLU A 98 6.41 24.57 2.87
C GLU A 98 7.86 24.08 2.76
N ASN A 99 8.28 23.12 3.59
CA ASN A 99 9.64 22.59 3.61
C ASN A 99 9.81 21.32 2.77
N LEU A 100 8.74 20.83 2.13
CA LEU A 100 8.80 19.70 1.22
C LEU A 100 9.42 20.12 -0.12
N ASP A 101 10.15 19.20 -0.74
CA ASP A 101 10.57 19.32 -2.14
C ASP A 101 9.37 19.06 -3.06
N TRP A 102 8.53 18.07 -2.71
CA TRP A 102 7.30 17.75 -3.46
C TRP A 102 6.16 17.21 -2.58
N LEU A 103 4.93 17.42 -3.04
CA LEU A 103 3.69 16.94 -2.44
C LEU A 103 2.79 16.34 -3.53
N VAL A 104 2.32 15.11 -3.32
CA VAL A 104 1.27 14.50 -4.13
C VAL A 104 -0.01 14.45 -3.29
N SER A 105 -1.05 15.17 -3.70
CA SER A 105 -2.37 15.12 -3.08
C SER A 105 -3.35 14.36 -3.97
N LEU A 106 -4.00 13.35 -3.40
CA LEU A 106 -5.07 12.60 -4.07
C LEU A 106 -6.36 12.82 -3.31
N ASP A 107 -7.31 13.50 -3.94
CA ASP A 107 -8.59 13.85 -3.31
C ASP A 107 -9.69 14.06 -4.36
N LEU A 108 -10.92 14.22 -3.89
CA LEU A 108 -12.09 14.54 -4.71
C LEU A 108 -12.12 16.02 -5.11
N TRP A 109 -11.51 16.88 -4.28
CA TRP A 109 -11.56 18.33 -4.41
C TRP A 109 -10.19 18.96 -4.16
N GLU A 110 -10.01 20.23 -4.55
CA GLU A 110 -8.86 21.00 -4.09
C GLU A 110 -9.01 21.19 -2.57
N THR A 111 -8.06 20.65 -1.81
CA THR A 111 -8.03 20.75 -0.34
C THR A 111 -7.06 21.84 0.11
N GLU A 112 -7.21 22.30 1.36
CA GLU A 112 -6.24 23.22 1.97
C GLU A 112 -4.82 22.63 2.02
N THR A 113 -4.69 21.29 2.06
CA THR A 113 -3.39 20.63 1.96
C THR A 113 -2.82 20.74 0.55
N ALA A 114 -3.61 20.52 -0.50
CA ALA A 114 -3.14 20.69 -1.89
C ALA A 114 -2.84 22.16 -2.24
N ALA A 115 -3.59 23.09 -1.64
CA ALA A 115 -3.49 24.52 -1.88
C ALA A 115 -2.76 25.30 -0.77
N PHE A 116 -1.99 24.63 0.09
CA PHE A 116 -1.36 25.26 1.27
C PHE A 116 -0.52 26.49 0.90
N TRP A 117 0.15 26.45 -0.25
CA TRP A 117 0.99 27.52 -0.79
C TRP A 117 0.21 28.76 -1.24
N LYS A 118 -1.12 28.69 -1.35
CA LYS A 118 -2.03 29.80 -1.67
C LYS A 118 -2.63 30.46 -0.42
N GLU A 119 -2.22 30.06 0.78
CA GLU A 119 -2.82 30.58 2.02
C GLU A 119 -2.69 32.10 2.13
N PRO A 120 -3.76 32.83 2.55
CA PRO A 120 -3.70 34.27 2.71
C PRO A 120 -2.54 34.71 3.62
N GLY A 121 -1.68 35.60 3.11
CA GLY A 121 -0.52 36.12 3.84
C GLY A 121 0.79 35.41 3.52
N LEU A 122 0.78 34.32 2.74
CA LEU A 122 1.98 33.73 2.17
C LEU A 122 2.36 34.40 0.84
N ASP A 123 3.64 34.32 0.49
CA ASP A 123 4.15 34.62 -0.85
C ASP A 123 4.38 33.29 -1.57
N PRO A 124 3.51 32.91 -2.53
CA PRO A 124 3.68 31.68 -3.30
C PRO A 124 5.04 31.56 -3.99
N ALA A 125 5.66 32.68 -4.38
CA ALA A 125 6.95 32.66 -5.06
C ALA A 125 8.11 32.23 -4.14
N ALA A 126 7.93 32.34 -2.82
CA ALA A 126 8.91 31.91 -1.82
C ALA A 126 8.83 30.41 -1.52
N ILE A 127 7.71 29.75 -1.83
CA ILE A 127 7.48 28.32 -1.53
C ILE A 127 7.92 27.49 -2.73
N GLN A 128 8.90 26.60 -2.52
CA GLN A 128 9.52 25.83 -3.60
C GLN A 128 8.92 24.42 -3.80
N THR A 129 7.95 24.03 -2.97
CA THR A 129 7.34 22.71 -3.03
C THR A 129 6.59 22.51 -4.34
N GLU A 130 6.96 21.48 -5.11
CA GLU A 130 6.22 21.07 -6.28
C GLU A 130 4.97 20.27 -5.86
N VAL A 131 3.78 20.73 -6.28
CA VAL A 131 2.52 20.08 -5.89
C VAL A 131 1.85 19.42 -7.09
N PHE A 132 1.64 18.11 -6.98
CA PHE A 132 0.83 17.31 -7.88
C PHE A 132 -0.53 17.05 -7.24
N MET A 133 -1.60 17.42 -7.92
CA MET A 133 -2.96 17.11 -7.48
C MET A 133 -3.60 16.12 -8.45
N LEU A 134 -3.90 14.92 -7.97
CA LEU A 134 -4.49 13.84 -8.77
C LEU A 134 -5.97 13.67 -8.41
N PRO A 135 -6.91 13.81 -9.37
CA PRO A 135 -8.33 13.68 -9.09
C PRO A 135 -8.70 12.21 -8.82
N ALA A 136 -9.17 11.94 -7.61
CA ALA A 136 -9.62 10.61 -7.21
C ALA A 136 -11.13 10.43 -7.45
N ALA A 137 -11.56 9.20 -7.76
CA ALA A 137 -12.97 8.85 -7.87
C ALA A 137 -13.63 8.72 -6.48
N ALA A 138 -14.86 9.20 -6.36
CA ALA A 138 -15.68 9.09 -5.15
C ALA A 138 -16.13 7.65 -4.87
N SER A 139 -16.79 7.44 -3.74
CA SER A 139 -17.24 6.12 -3.28
C SER A 139 -18.26 5.43 -4.19
N TYR A 140 -19.10 6.20 -4.88
CA TYR A 140 -20.14 5.71 -5.80
C TYR A 140 -19.64 5.51 -7.23
N GLU A 141 -18.42 5.95 -7.52
CA GLU A 141 -17.80 5.97 -8.85
C GLU A 141 -16.87 4.79 -9.08
N LYS A 142 -16.71 3.93 -8.06
CA LYS A 142 -15.88 2.74 -8.04
C LYS A 142 -16.53 1.64 -7.20
N GLU A 143 -16.16 0.41 -7.47
CA GLU A 143 -16.58 -0.76 -6.71
C GLU A 143 -15.51 -1.25 -5.73
N GLY A 144 -15.90 -2.17 -4.85
CA GLY A 144 -15.01 -2.79 -3.87
C GLY A 144 -15.69 -2.95 -2.51
N SER A 145 -14.90 -3.30 -1.49
CA SER A 145 -15.40 -3.52 -0.13
C SER A 145 -14.99 -2.43 0.86
N VAL A 146 -15.84 -2.16 1.85
CA VAL A 146 -15.50 -1.37 3.04
C VAL A 146 -15.83 -2.15 4.30
N VAL A 147 -14.95 -2.09 5.30
CA VAL A 147 -15.13 -2.76 6.60
C VAL A 147 -15.65 -1.75 7.62
N ASN A 148 -16.84 -1.98 8.16
CA ASN A 148 -17.42 -1.08 9.16
C ASN A 148 -16.87 -1.35 10.58
N SER A 149 -17.31 -0.54 11.56
CA SER A 149 -16.92 -0.68 12.97
C SER A 149 -17.25 -2.07 13.57
N GLY A 150 -18.27 -2.76 13.05
CA GLY A 150 -18.63 -4.13 13.42
C GLY A 150 -17.78 -5.22 12.75
N ARG A 151 -16.77 -4.84 11.95
CA ARG A 151 -15.91 -5.71 11.13
C ARG A 151 -16.64 -6.39 9.96
N TRP A 152 -17.79 -5.87 9.53
CA TRP A 152 -18.50 -6.39 8.37
C TRP A 152 -17.85 -5.86 7.10
N SER A 153 -17.27 -6.77 6.31
CA SER A 153 -16.79 -6.47 4.96
C SER A 153 -17.98 -6.43 4.01
N GLN A 154 -18.32 -5.24 3.53
CA GLN A 154 -19.50 -5.00 2.71
C GLN A 154 -19.09 -4.55 1.32
N TRP A 155 -19.53 -5.31 0.31
CA TRP A 155 -19.31 -4.98 -1.09
C TRP A 155 -20.24 -3.85 -1.55
N ARG A 156 -19.73 -2.95 -2.39
CA ARG A 156 -20.49 -1.92 -3.10
C ARG A 156 -20.12 -1.93 -4.58
N TRP A 157 -21.10 -1.61 -5.41
CA TRP A 157 -20.96 -1.56 -6.85
C TRP A 157 -20.80 -0.12 -7.33
N LYS A 158 -20.08 0.06 -8.44
CA LYS A 158 -20.00 1.33 -9.16
C LYS A 158 -21.38 1.72 -9.67
N ALA A 159 -21.81 2.95 -9.38
CA ALA A 159 -23.11 3.48 -9.79
C ALA A 159 -23.02 4.40 -11.01
N VAL A 160 -21.95 5.19 -11.11
CA VAL A 160 -21.70 6.17 -12.18
C VAL A 160 -20.22 6.22 -12.52
N ASP A 161 -19.87 6.80 -13.67
CA ASP A 161 -18.47 7.07 -14.01
C ASP A 161 -17.91 8.26 -13.22
N PRO A 162 -16.61 8.26 -12.86
CA PRO A 162 -15.98 9.41 -12.24
C PRO A 162 -16.03 10.66 -13.14
N PRO A 163 -16.10 11.87 -12.56
CA PRO A 163 -16.14 13.11 -13.33
C PRO A 163 -14.79 13.43 -13.99
N GLY A 164 -14.83 13.92 -15.23
CA GLY A 164 -13.64 14.37 -15.94
C GLY A 164 -12.64 13.24 -16.16
N GLU A 165 -11.43 13.41 -15.63
CA GLU A 165 -10.33 12.44 -15.70
C GLU A 165 -10.03 11.77 -14.36
N ALA A 166 -10.97 11.85 -13.40
CA ALA A 166 -10.82 11.23 -12.10
C ALA A 166 -10.71 9.71 -12.21
N LYS A 167 -9.86 9.10 -11.37
CA LYS A 167 -9.64 7.64 -11.38
C LYS A 167 -9.83 7.02 -10.00
N PRO A 168 -10.28 5.75 -9.90
CA PRO A 168 -10.21 4.99 -8.66
C PRO A 168 -8.77 4.94 -8.12
N ASP A 169 -8.60 5.03 -6.80
CA ASP A 169 -7.28 4.99 -6.15
C ASP A 169 -6.46 3.76 -6.56
N LEU A 170 -7.14 2.64 -6.78
CA LEU A 170 -6.52 1.38 -7.18
C LEU A 170 -5.85 1.48 -8.56
N GLU A 171 -6.45 2.19 -9.50
CA GLU A 171 -5.85 2.43 -10.81
C GLU A 171 -4.67 3.40 -10.69
N ILE A 172 -4.81 4.46 -9.89
CA ILE A 172 -3.74 5.45 -9.69
C ILE A 172 -2.49 4.78 -9.08
N VAL A 173 -2.66 3.96 -8.04
CA VAL A 173 -1.52 3.28 -7.40
C VAL A 173 -0.89 2.24 -8.34
N ALA A 174 -1.71 1.49 -9.09
CA ALA A 174 -1.25 0.54 -10.10
C ALA A 174 -0.37 1.22 -11.15
N GLU A 175 -0.87 2.29 -11.77
CA GLU A 175 -0.13 3.05 -12.78
C GLU A 175 1.15 3.66 -12.22
N LEU A 176 1.10 4.29 -11.04
CA LEU A 176 2.25 4.93 -10.42
C LEU A 176 3.39 3.92 -10.16
N MET A 177 3.07 2.78 -9.54
CA MET A 177 4.08 1.79 -9.20
C MET A 177 4.63 1.07 -10.43
N LEU A 178 3.84 0.86 -11.48
CA LEU A 178 4.37 0.34 -12.75
C LEU A 178 5.41 1.30 -13.34
N LYS A 179 5.19 2.61 -13.28
CA LYS A 179 6.19 3.61 -13.69
C LYS A 179 7.43 3.59 -12.81
N VAL A 180 7.28 3.42 -11.50
CA VAL A 180 8.43 3.27 -10.58
C VAL A 180 9.22 2.00 -10.91
N ILE A 181 8.55 0.87 -11.17
CA ILE A 181 9.21 -0.38 -11.55
C ILE A 181 9.97 -0.21 -12.87
N ASP A 182 9.33 0.35 -13.90
CA ASP A 182 9.99 0.60 -15.20
C ASP A 182 11.24 1.47 -15.05
N LEU A 183 11.19 2.50 -14.19
CA LEU A 183 12.34 3.36 -13.89
C LEU A 183 13.48 2.58 -13.21
N TYR A 184 13.16 1.77 -12.18
CA TYR A 184 14.15 0.95 -11.49
C TYR A 184 14.73 -0.16 -12.37
N GLU A 185 13.95 -0.71 -13.31
CA GLU A 185 14.46 -1.67 -14.30
C GLU A 185 15.42 -1.01 -15.30
N ALA A 186 15.14 0.24 -15.71
CA ALA A 186 15.94 0.98 -16.68
C ALA A 186 17.22 1.57 -16.07
N GLU A 187 17.13 2.14 -14.87
CA GLU A 187 18.19 2.94 -14.27
C GLU A 187 18.86 2.27 -13.05
N GLY A 188 18.26 1.21 -12.52
CA GLY A 188 18.65 0.62 -11.25
C GLY A 188 18.25 1.51 -10.06
N GLY A 189 18.86 1.24 -8.91
CA GLY A 189 18.62 2.02 -7.69
C GLY A 189 19.01 1.25 -6.43
N PRO A 190 19.02 1.92 -5.27
CA PRO A 190 19.23 1.26 -3.99
C PRO A 190 18.18 0.17 -3.79
N VAL A 191 18.61 -1.05 -3.46
CA VAL A 191 17.72 -2.18 -3.17
C VAL A 191 16.75 -2.46 -4.33
N ALA A 192 17.20 -2.33 -5.59
CA ALA A 192 16.34 -2.45 -6.77
C ALA A 192 15.49 -3.73 -6.83
N ASP A 193 15.99 -4.85 -6.30
CA ASP A 193 15.22 -6.10 -6.23
C ASP A 193 13.94 -5.95 -5.40
N ALA A 194 13.93 -5.12 -4.35
CA ALA A 194 12.72 -4.90 -3.55
C ALA A 194 11.58 -4.26 -4.34
N ILE A 195 11.91 -3.54 -5.41
CA ILE A 195 10.94 -2.87 -6.29
C ILE A 195 10.66 -3.75 -7.52
N THR A 196 11.70 -4.17 -8.22
CA THR A 196 11.58 -4.89 -9.50
C THR A 196 11.11 -6.34 -9.37
N LYS A 197 11.19 -6.94 -8.17
CA LYS A 197 10.69 -8.30 -7.90
C LYS A 197 9.26 -8.33 -7.37
N LEU A 198 8.63 -7.18 -7.17
CA LEU A 198 7.21 -7.12 -6.87
C LEU A 198 6.40 -7.79 -7.99
N ARG A 199 5.31 -8.46 -7.64
CA ARG A 199 4.43 -9.18 -8.58
C ARG A 199 3.76 -8.27 -9.63
N TRP A 200 3.85 -6.95 -9.51
CA TRP A 200 2.97 -5.99 -10.18
C TRP A 200 2.98 -6.07 -11.70
N LYS A 201 4.18 -6.10 -12.32
CA LYS A 201 4.33 -6.12 -13.78
C LYS A 201 3.89 -7.46 -14.35
N GLY A 202 3.07 -7.42 -15.38
CA GLY A 202 2.37 -8.59 -15.88
C GLY A 202 1.28 -9.12 -14.95
N TRP A 203 0.96 -8.47 -13.82
CA TRP A 203 -0.12 -8.86 -12.88
C TRP A 203 -1.24 -7.82 -12.83
N TYR A 204 -0.95 -6.60 -12.40
CA TYR A 204 -1.96 -5.53 -12.28
C TYR A 204 -2.15 -4.71 -13.57
N ASP A 205 -1.19 -4.74 -14.50
CA ASP A 205 -1.27 -4.13 -15.83
C ASP A 205 -2.05 -4.98 -16.86
N ASN A 206 -2.31 -6.25 -16.54
CA ASN A 206 -3.11 -7.16 -17.34
C ASN A 206 -4.00 -8.04 -16.45
N PRO A 207 -4.97 -7.45 -15.72
CA PRO A 207 -5.69 -8.14 -14.66
C PRO A 207 -6.69 -9.18 -15.17
N ALA A 208 -7.27 -8.96 -16.35
CA ALA A 208 -8.34 -9.80 -16.89
C ALA A 208 -7.88 -11.25 -17.13
N GLY A 209 -8.69 -12.20 -16.65
CA GLY A 209 -8.46 -13.64 -16.77
C GLY A 209 -7.50 -14.23 -15.72
N LYS A 210 -6.77 -13.40 -14.96
CA LYS A 210 -5.87 -13.89 -13.89
C LYS A 210 -6.67 -14.46 -12.75
N ASN A 211 -6.51 -15.76 -12.51
CA ASN A 211 -7.29 -16.50 -11.52
C ASN A 211 -8.81 -16.27 -11.69
N GLY A 212 -9.25 -16.09 -12.94
CA GLY A 212 -10.65 -15.82 -13.29
C GLY A 212 -11.13 -14.40 -12.98
N ALA A 213 -10.23 -13.45 -12.72
CA ALA A 213 -10.60 -12.06 -12.46
C ALA A 213 -11.21 -11.37 -13.69
N ALA A 214 -12.29 -10.63 -13.50
CA ALA A 214 -12.90 -9.81 -14.57
C ALA A 214 -12.11 -8.53 -14.86
N ASP A 215 -11.60 -7.88 -13.81
CA ASP A 215 -10.87 -6.62 -13.86
C ASP A 215 -9.89 -6.50 -12.67
N LEU A 216 -9.29 -5.33 -12.51
CA LEU A 216 -8.32 -5.05 -11.45
C LEU A 216 -8.93 -5.15 -10.04
N THR A 217 -10.18 -4.70 -9.86
CA THR A 217 -10.86 -4.74 -8.55
C THR A 217 -11.18 -6.17 -8.16
N ASP A 218 -11.68 -6.98 -9.09
CA ASP A 218 -11.91 -8.42 -8.86
C ASP A 218 -10.59 -9.15 -8.57
N LEU A 219 -9.51 -8.86 -9.32
CA LEU A 219 -8.20 -9.47 -9.09
C LEU A 219 -7.67 -9.19 -7.68
N VAL A 220 -7.68 -7.94 -7.26
CA VAL A 220 -7.21 -7.54 -5.92
C VAL A 220 -8.12 -8.12 -4.83
N SER A 221 -9.43 -8.19 -5.08
CA SER A 221 -10.37 -8.81 -4.15
C SER A 221 -10.10 -10.30 -3.97
N ARG A 222 -9.79 -11.03 -5.05
CA ARG A 222 -9.36 -12.44 -5.00
C ARG A 222 -8.05 -12.60 -4.25
N GLU A 223 -7.08 -11.72 -4.49
CA GLU A 223 -5.81 -11.72 -3.79
C GLU A 223 -5.97 -11.55 -2.27
N ILE A 224 -6.84 -10.62 -1.85
CA ILE A 224 -7.16 -10.41 -0.42
C ILE A 224 -7.85 -11.64 0.21
N ASN A 225 -8.67 -12.37 -0.55
CA ASN A 225 -9.31 -13.59 -0.08
C ASN A 225 -8.37 -14.82 -0.13
N GLY A 226 -7.27 -14.71 -0.87
CA GLY A 226 -6.26 -15.75 -1.03
C GLY A 226 -6.54 -16.70 -2.19
N PHE A 227 -5.47 -17.26 -2.75
CA PHE A 227 -5.50 -18.34 -3.73
C PHE A 227 -4.25 -19.20 -3.60
N ALA A 228 -4.30 -20.42 -4.12
CA ALA A 228 -3.19 -21.36 -4.06
C ALA A 228 -2.05 -20.94 -5.02
N GLU A 229 -0.87 -20.64 -4.47
CA GLU A 229 0.33 -20.27 -5.24
C GLU A 229 1.04 -21.48 -5.90
N ALA A 230 0.70 -22.67 -5.44
CA ALA A 230 1.13 -23.96 -5.94
C ALA A 230 0.01 -24.98 -5.72
N GLN A 231 0.14 -26.15 -6.31
CA GLN A 231 -0.76 -27.27 -6.02
C GLN A 231 -0.65 -27.63 -4.53
N ILE A 232 -1.79 -27.59 -3.82
CA ILE A 232 -1.88 -27.96 -2.41
C ILE A 232 -2.46 -29.36 -2.35
N LEU A 233 -1.80 -30.27 -1.63
CA LEU A 233 -2.22 -31.66 -1.47
C LEU A 233 -2.78 -31.90 -0.08
N ASN A 234 -3.78 -32.77 0.01
CA ASN A 234 -4.24 -33.37 1.26
C ASN A 234 -3.18 -34.33 1.82
N GLU A 235 -3.34 -34.76 3.07
CA GLU A 235 -2.42 -35.72 3.72
C GLU A 235 -2.33 -37.06 2.98
N ASP A 236 -3.38 -37.46 2.25
CA ASP A 236 -3.41 -38.68 1.43
C ASP A 236 -2.77 -38.52 0.04
N GLY A 237 -2.23 -37.35 -0.27
CA GLY A 237 -1.61 -37.01 -1.55
C GLY A 237 -2.60 -36.62 -2.65
N SER A 238 -3.90 -36.60 -2.39
CA SER A 238 -4.89 -36.08 -3.33
C SER A 238 -4.82 -34.54 -3.42
N VAL A 239 -5.23 -33.98 -4.56
CA VAL A 239 -5.21 -32.53 -4.76
C VAL A 239 -6.32 -31.86 -3.95
N GLN A 240 -5.95 -30.95 -3.06
CA GLN A 240 -6.87 -30.10 -2.32
C GLN A 240 -7.20 -28.83 -3.12
N TYR A 241 -6.17 -28.17 -3.65
CA TYR A 241 -6.30 -26.98 -4.49
C TYR A 241 -5.30 -27.01 -5.64
N GLU A 242 -5.76 -26.66 -6.84
CA GLU A 242 -4.89 -26.40 -7.98
C GLU A 242 -4.27 -25.00 -7.90
N LYS A 243 -3.11 -24.77 -8.53
CA LYS A 243 -2.50 -23.44 -8.59
C LYS A 243 -3.48 -22.43 -9.21
N GLY A 244 -3.71 -21.31 -8.53
CA GLY A 244 -4.64 -20.25 -8.93
C GLY A 244 -6.07 -20.43 -8.43
N GLN A 245 -6.38 -21.53 -7.74
CA GLN A 245 -7.69 -21.77 -7.15
C GLN A 245 -7.85 -21.02 -5.81
N LEU A 246 -9.01 -20.40 -5.60
CA LEU A 246 -9.45 -19.82 -4.32
C LEU A 246 -9.91 -20.91 -3.35
#